data_AF-A0A9Q0XEW5-F1
#
_entry.id   AF-A0A9Q0XEW5-F1
#
_cell.length_a   1.000
_cell.length_b   1.000
_cell.length_c   1.000
_cell.angle_alpha   90.00
_cell.angle_beta   90.00
_cell.angle_gamma   90.00
#
_symmetry.space_group_name_H-M   'P 1'
#
loop_
_entity.id
_entity.type
_entity.pdbx_description
1 polymer ?
#
loop_
_entity_poly.entity_id
_entity_poly.type
_entity_poly.pdbx_seq_one_letter_code
_entity_poly.pdbx_strand_id
1 'polypeptide(L)'
;MERDRGPRGSSAVDLGFGALSTAQLRALMRDETWLERIVKLSRKFQNLQLEREMRLASNYTLAKQNLALQPRLENGKASLAIKYQELRELRESCRDKQHRLGACMAKWTPENALSRLQADLDSVESKVEEQMQHFLCWDLPIEAFVDSFQHTRMLSHLRRTQLEKLQEILKVEKAKGPEEKPGPGGEEPPLPPPLPTSASSLALAPHGPPPKVFQLRLAPAFLIPSEAVLPIPVAAAPPQKCCRPALAASHPTAPFVSSPLSLIGHIHLPQAHLPHQQKKKEPPHR
;
A
#
# COMPACT_ATOMS: atom_id res chain seq x y z
N MET A 1 -40.56 25.35 60.86
CA MET A 1 -39.25 24.99 60.30
C MET A 1 -38.68 26.21 59.61
N GLU A 2 -37.65 26.76 60.25
CA GLU A 2 -36.95 27.99 59.89
C GLU A 2 -36.37 27.92 58.48
N ARG A 3 -36.47 29.03 57.74
CA ARG A 3 -35.64 29.24 56.55
C ARG A 3 -34.36 29.89 57.01
N ASP A 4 -33.35 29.05 57.15
CA ASP A 4 -31.96 29.38 57.39
C ASP A 4 -31.46 30.38 56.32
N ARG A 5 -31.26 31.65 56.73
CA ARG A 5 -30.52 32.63 55.94
C ARG A 5 -29.05 32.45 56.26
N GLY A 6 -28.39 31.55 55.54
CA GLY A 6 -26.94 31.48 55.50
C GLY A 6 -26.31 32.81 55.05
N PRO A 7 -25.11 33.15 55.55
CA PRO A 7 -24.55 34.48 55.46
C PRO A 7 -24.19 34.79 54.01
N ARG A 8 -24.65 35.95 53.56
CA ARG A 8 -24.32 36.55 52.27
C ARG A 8 -22.80 36.65 52.18
N GLY A 9 -22.21 35.86 51.30
CA GLY A 9 -20.77 35.82 51.05
C GLY A 9 -20.25 37.22 50.75
N SER A 10 -19.58 37.79 51.74
CA SER A 10 -18.76 38.98 51.60
C SER A 10 -17.51 38.56 50.84
N SER A 11 -17.48 38.74 49.53
CA SER A 11 -16.20 38.77 48.83
C SER A 11 -16.27 39.58 47.54
N ALA A 12 -15.29 40.48 47.46
CA ALA A 12 -14.73 41.09 46.28
C ALA A 12 -15.40 42.37 45.76
N VAL A 13 -14.71 43.47 46.10
CA VAL A 13 -14.70 44.82 45.53
C VAL A 13 -16.01 45.60 45.59
N ASP A 14 -16.36 46.03 46.80
CA ASP A 14 -17.04 47.32 46.97
C ASP A 14 -16.07 48.41 46.51
N LEU A 15 -16.16 48.79 45.24
CA LEU A 15 -15.34 49.83 44.60
C LEU A 15 -15.61 51.23 45.18
N GLY A 16 -16.26 51.31 46.35
CA GLY A 16 -16.56 52.55 47.06
C GLY A 16 -17.54 53.44 46.31
N PHE A 17 -18.20 52.95 45.25
CA PHE A 17 -19.11 53.76 44.43
C PHE A 17 -20.30 54.30 45.22
N GLY A 18 -20.69 53.63 46.30
CA GLY A 18 -21.75 54.10 47.21
C GLY A 18 -21.39 55.39 47.97
N ALA A 19 -20.11 55.77 48.04
CA ALA A 19 -19.64 56.98 48.71
C ALA A 19 -19.48 58.19 47.77
N LEU A 20 -19.73 58.03 46.46
CA LEU A 20 -19.54 59.08 45.47
C LEU A 20 -20.84 59.88 45.22
N SER A 21 -20.72 61.21 45.08
CA SER A 21 -21.86 62.06 44.70
C SER A 21 -22.29 61.83 43.24
N THR A 22 -23.54 62.20 42.91
CA THR A 22 -24.09 62.00 41.56
C THR A 22 -23.35 62.77 40.46
N ALA A 23 -22.69 63.89 40.80
CA ALA A 23 -21.84 64.64 39.86
C ALA A 23 -20.51 63.92 39.62
N GLN A 24 -19.91 63.34 40.68
CA GLN A 24 -18.66 62.58 40.58
C GLN A 24 -18.88 61.28 39.79
N LEU A 25 -19.96 60.55 40.03
CA LEU A 25 -20.27 59.35 39.25
C LEU A 25 -20.50 59.66 37.76
N ARG A 26 -21.12 60.81 37.43
CA ARG A 26 -21.30 61.25 36.04
C ARG A 26 -19.99 61.66 35.37
N ALA A 27 -19.08 62.30 36.10
CA ALA A 27 -17.73 62.62 35.60
C ALA A 27 -16.92 61.33 35.37
N LEU A 28 -17.05 60.36 36.28
CA LEU A 28 -16.40 59.06 36.22
C LEU A 28 -16.88 58.21 35.04
N MET A 29 -18.19 58.22 34.78
CA MET A 29 -18.80 57.57 33.62
C MET A 29 -18.38 58.19 32.29
N ARG A 30 -17.84 59.41 32.28
CA ARG A 30 -17.29 60.07 31.10
C ARG A 30 -15.78 59.84 30.94
N ASP A 31 -15.12 59.29 31.96
CA ASP A 31 -13.70 58.94 31.90
C ASP A 31 -13.54 57.45 31.53
N GLU A 32 -13.54 57.20 30.23
CA GLU A 32 -13.37 55.85 29.66
C GLU A 32 -12.05 55.20 30.10
N THR A 33 -10.98 55.97 30.29
CA THR A 33 -9.67 55.42 30.69
C THR A 33 -9.67 54.87 32.11
N TRP A 34 -10.49 55.46 32.97
CA TRP A 34 -10.66 55.02 34.34
C TRP A 34 -11.57 53.80 34.41
N LEU A 35 -12.67 53.79 33.63
CA LEU A 35 -13.54 52.62 33.49
C LEU A 35 -12.77 51.41 32.94
N GLU A 36 -11.92 51.60 31.92
CA GLU A 36 -11.03 50.54 31.41
C GLU A 36 -10.10 49.99 32.49
N ARG A 37 -9.54 50.87 33.34
CA ARG A 37 -8.68 50.45 34.46
C ARG A 37 -9.47 49.61 35.46
N ILE A 38 -10.70 50.00 35.80
CA ILE A 38 -11.56 49.18 36.65
C ILE A 38 -11.89 47.83 36.03
N VAL A 39 -12.21 47.80 34.73
CA VAL A 39 -12.50 46.55 34.03
C VAL A 39 -11.26 45.64 34.05
N LYS A 40 -10.05 46.19 33.81
CA LYS A 40 -8.78 45.44 33.90
C LYS A 40 -8.49 44.92 35.32
N LEU A 41 -8.91 45.65 36.35
CA LEU A 41 -8.79 45.24 37.75
C LEU A 41 -9.89 44.27 38.20
N SER A 42 -10.95 44.10 37.40
CA SER A 42 -12.02 43.15 37.71
C SER A 42 -11.49 41.72 37.69
N ARG A 43 -11.77 40.97 38.76
CA ARG A 43 -11.42 39.54 38.89
C ARG A 43 -11.92 38.72 37.70
N LYS A 44 -13.11 39.03 37.17
CA LYS A 44 -13.67 38.34 36.01
C LYS A 44 -12.81 38.55 34.76
N PHE A 45 -12.33 39.77 34.53
CA PHE A 45 -11.47 40.09 33.40
C PHE A 45 -10.08 39.45 33.56
N GLN A 46 -9.49 39.50 34.75
CA GLN A 46 -8.20 38.87 35.03
C GLN A 46 -8.25 37.34 34.84
N ASN A 47 -9.31 36.68 35.33
CA ASN A 47 -9.48 35.24 35.11
C ASN A 47 -9.57 34.89 33.62
N LEU A 48 -10.32 35.68 32.83
CA LEU A 48 -10.41 35.48 31.38
C LEU A 48 -9.06 35.70 30.67
N GLN A 49 -8.27 36.68 31.12
CA GLN A 49 -6.93 36.89 30.59
C GLN A 49 -6.01 35.71 30.91
N LEU A 50 -6.05 35.20 32.14
CA LEU A 50 -5.28 34.01 32.51
C LEU A 50 -5.70 32.79 31.69
N GLU A 51 -7.00 32.56 31.50
CA GLU A 51 -7.48 31.49 30.63
C GLU A 51 -6.99 31.64 29.19
N ARG A 52 -6.99 32.87 28.65
CA ARG A 52 -6.46 33.17 27.32
C ARG A 52 -4.98 32.83 27.24
N GLU A 53 -4.17 33.30 28.18
CA GLU A 53 -2.74 33.02 28.23
C GLU A 53 -2.45 31.52 28.35
N MET A 54 -3.18 30.81 29.20
CA MET A 54 -3.07 29.36 29.34
C MET A 54 -3.40 28.64 28.02
N ARG A 55 -4.47 29.04 27.33
CA ARG A 55 -4.83 28.47 26.02
C ARG A 55 -3.79 28.79 24.95
N LEU A 56 -3.25 30.01 24.93
CA LEU A 56 -2.19 30.41 24.01
C LEU A 56 -0.90 29.62 24.25
N ALA A 57 -0.48 29.47 25.51
CA ALA A 57 0.69 28.69 25.87
C ALA A 57 0.53 27.20 25.50
N SER A 58 -0.66 26.64 25.74
CA SER A 58 -1.00 25.26 25.35
C SER A 58 -0.98 25.09 23.83
N ASN A 59 -1.66 25.98 23.09
CA ASN A 59 -1.68 25.95 21.63
C ASN A 59 -0.26 26.09 21.04
N TYR A 60 0.55 27.01 21.57
CA TYR A 60 1.93 27.19 21.15
C TYR A 60 2.76 25.93 21.36
N THR A 61 2.61 25.29 22.53
CA THR A 61 3.33 24.05 22.85
C THR A 61 2.93 22.93 21.90
N LEU A 62 1.63 22.75 21.63
CA LEU A 62 1.12 21.76 20.68
C LEU A 62 1.57 22.05 19.24
N ALA A 63 1.53 23.32 18.81
CA ALA A 63 2.00 23.71 17.49
C ALA A 63 3.50 23.41 17.32
N LYS A 64 4.30 23.73 18.33
CA LYS A 64 5.75 23.42 18.33
C LYS A 64 6.00 21.92 18.27
N GLN A 65 5.26 21.10 19.02
CA GLN A 65 5.36 19.64 18.97
C GLN A 65 4.94 19.09 17.61
N ASN A 66 3.83 19.57 17.03
CA ASN A 66 3.37 19.15 15.72
C ASN A 66 4.39 19.48 14.62
N LEU A 67 4.95 20.69 14.64
CA LEU A 67 5.99 21.10 13.69
C LEU A 67 7.26 20.25 13.85
N ALA A 68 7.62 19.87 15.08
CA ALA A 68 8.76 18.98 15.32
C ALA A 68 8.57 17.56 14.74
N LEU A 69 7.32 17.10 14.55
CA LEU A 69 7.02 15.80 13.95
C LEU A 69 7.07 15.82 12.41
N GLN A 70 6.93 17.00 11.79
CA GLN A 70 6.92 17.17 10.34
C GLN A 70 8.13 16.52 9.63
N PRO A 71 9.40 16.74 10.03
CA PRO A 71 10.55 16.14 9.34
C PRO A 71 10.54 14.61 9.41
N ARG A 72 10.07 14.03 10.52
CA ARG A 72 9.95 12.56 10.64
C ARG A 72 8.88 12.01 9.69
N LEU A 73 7.76 12.71 9.53
CA LEU A 73 6.70 12.32 8.59
C LEU A 73 7.15 12.45 7.14
N GLU A 74 7.84 13.54 6.79
CA GLU A 74 8.38 13.76 5.45
C GLU A 74 9.44 12.71 5.10
N ASN A 75 10.37 12.41 6.01
CA ASN A 75 11.35 11.34 5.83
C ASN A 75 10.68 9.98 5.68
N GLY A 76 9.62 9.70 6.46
CA GLY A 76 8.83 8.48 6.35
C GLY A 76 8.13 8.35 4.99
N LYS A 77 7.51 9.44 4.49
CA LYS A 77 6.90 9.50 3.16
C LYS A 77 7.93 9.27 2.05
N ALA A 78 9.10 9.91 2.13
CA ALA A 78 10.17 9.73 1.15
C ALA A 78 10.70 8.29 1.14
N SER A 79 10.95 7.72 2.32
CA SER A 79 11.41 6.33 2.47
C SER A 79 10.40 5.33 1.90
N LEU A 80 9.11 5.58 2.16
CA LEU A 80 8.03 4.77 1.62
C LEU A 80 7.94 4.87 0.09
N ALA A 81 8.07 6.08 -0.46
CA ALA A 81 8.08 6.30 -1.90
C ALA A 81 9.24 5.54 -2.58
N ILE A 82 10.44 5.56 -1.99
CA ILE A 82 11.60 4.79 -2.45
C ILE A 82 11.27 3.29 -2.45
N LYS A 83 10.70 2.76 -1.37
CA LYS A 83 10.33 1.33 -1.28
C LYS A 83 9.28 0.92 -2.31
N TYR A 84 8.30 1.78 -2.59
CA TYR A 84 7.32 1.53 -3.65
C TYR A 84 7.96 1.56 -5.04
N GLN A 85 8.94 2.44 -5.26
CA GLN A 85 9.67 2.50 -6.52
C GLN A 85 10.52 1.24 -6.73
N GLU A 86 11.28 0.79 -5.72
CA GLU A 86 12.03 -0.47 -5.75
C GLU A 86 11.10 -1.68 -6.06
N LEU A 87 9.93 -1.72 -5.43
CA LEU A 87 8.93 -2.77 -5.67
C LEU A 87 8.39 -2.75 -7.11
N ARG A 88 8.18 -1.57 -7.69
CA ARG A 88 7.75 -1.41 -9.08
C ARG A 88 8.81 -1.96 -10.03
N GLU A 89 10.06 -1.55 -9.86
CA GLU A 89 11.19 -2.00 -10.67
C GLU A 89 11.38 -3.51 -10.58
N LEU A 90 11.26 -4.09 -9.37
CA LEU A 90 11.37 -5.54 -9.19
C LEU A 90 10.23 -6.30 -9.87
N ARG A 91 9.00 -5.77 -9.84
CA ARG A 91 7.85 -6.35 -10.54
C ARG A 91 8.02 -6.31 -12.05
N GLU A 92 8.50 -5.19 -12.58
CA GLU A 92 8.80 -5.04 -14.01
C GLU A 92 9.91 -6.03 -14.42
N SER A 93 11.01 -6.09 -13.67
CA SER A 93 12.09 -7.06 -13.91
C SER A 93 11.60 -8.52 -13.84
N CYS A 94 10.70 -8.84 -12.92
CA CYS A 94 10.09 -10.17 -12.81
C CYS A 94 9.21 -10.47 -14.02
N ARG A 95 8.35 -9.54 -14.44
CA ARG A 95 7.51 -9.65 -15.63
C ARG A 95 8.37 -9.86 -16.88
N ASP A 96 9.46 -9.12 -17.03
CA ASP A 96 10.37 -9.26 -18.16
C ASP A 96 11.03 -10.64 -18.19
N LYS A 97 11.51 -11.12 -17.04
CA LYS A 97 12.06 -12.49 -16.91
C LYS A 97 11.01 -13.55 -17.24
N GLN A 98 9.77 -13.39 -16.78
CA GLN A 98 8.68 -14.30 -17.08
C GLN A 98 8.33 -14.30 -18.58
N HIS A 99 8.29 -13.12 -19.21
CA HIS A 99 8.07 -13.01 -20.65
C HIS A 99 9.19 -13.68 -21.45
N ARG A 100 10.46 -13.44 -21.09
CA ARG A 100 11.62 -14.09 -21.71
C ARG A 100 11.58 -15.61 -21.54
N LEU A 101 11.24 -16.09 -20.34
CA LEU A 101 11.07 -17.51 -20.08
C LEU A 101 9.95 -18.09 -20.94
N GLY A 102 8.79 -17.43 -20.99
CA GLY A 102 7.66 -17.83 -21.82
C GLY A 102 8.03 -17.92 -23.30
N ALA A 103 8.75 -16.93 -23.83
CA ALA A 103 9.23 -16.93 -25.21
C ALA A 103 10.25 -18.07 -25.49
N CYS A 104 11.15 -18.35 -24.55
CA CYS A 104 12.06 -19.49 -24.65
C CYS A 104 11.28 -20.81 -24.61
N MET A 105 10.39 -20.98 -23.64
CA MET A 105 9.60 -22.20 -23.47
C MET A 105 8.65 -22.44 -24.64
N ALA A 106 8.10 -21.39 -25.25
CA ALA A 106 7.27 -21.52 -26.45
C ALA A 106 8.00 -22.32 -27.55
N LYS A 107 9.30 -22.11 -27.76
CA LYS A 107 10.09 -22.87 -28.76
C LYS A 107 10.22 -24.36 -28.44
N TRP A 108 10.10 -24.72 -27.17
CA TRP A 108 10.30 -26.07 -26.66
C TRP A 108 8.98 -26.75 -26.27
N THR A 109 7.84 -26.22 -26.71
CA THR A 109 6.55 -26.90 -26.52
C THR A 109 6.48 -28.16 -27.40
N PRO A 110 5.81 -29.22 -26.92
CA PRO A 110 5.67 -30.44 -27.71
C PRO A 110 4.92 -30.20 -29.02
N GLU A 111 3.99 -29.25 -29.07
CA GLU A 111 3.31 -28.83 -30.30
C GLU A 111 4.28 -28.21 -31.32
N ASN A 112 5.24 -27.38 -30.87
CA ASN A 112 6.27 -26.83 -31.76
C ASN A 112 7.32 -27.88 -32.16
N ALA A 113 7.59 -28.87 -31.31
CA ALA A 113 8.41 -30.01 -31.70
C ALA A 113 7.73 -30.84 -32.80
N LEU A 114 6.41 -31.08 -32.68
CA LEU A 114 5.60 -31.76 -33.71
C LEU A 114 5.61 -31.00 -35.04
N SER A 115 5.35 -29.69 -35.02
CA SER A 115 5.29 -28.90 -36.27
C SER A 115 6.63 -28.87 -36.99
N ARG A 116 7.75 -28.75 -36.24
CA ARG A 116 9.10 -28.85 -36.80
C ARG A 116 9.39 -30.23 -37.39
N LEU A 117 9.00 -31.29 -36.69
CA LEU A 117 9.21 -32.65 -37.16
C LEU A 117 8.38 -32.97 -38.41
N GLN A 118 7.18 -32.43 -38.51
CA GLN A 118 6.35 -32.50 -39.72
C GLN A 118 7.04 -31.79 -40.90
N ALA A 119 7.50 -30.55 -40.70
CA ALA A 119 8.20 -29.81 -41.75
C ALA A 119 9.50 -30.50 -42.20
N ASP A 120 10.26 -31.09 -41.27
CA ASP A 120 11.44 -31.89 -41.58
C ASP A 120 11.07 -33.16 -42.38
N LEU A 121 9.97 -33.83 -42.04
CA LEU A 121 9.46 -34.98 -42.78
C LEU A 121 9.07 -34.59 -44.22
N ASP A 122 8.28 -33.53 -44.38
CA ASP A 122 7.83 -33.05 -45.68
C ASP A 122 9.02 -32.66 -46.57
N SER A 123 10.04 -32.01 -45.99
CA SER A 123 11.30 -31.65 -46.67
C SER A 123 12.07 -32.89 -47.15
N VAL A 124 12.19 -33.91 -46.30
CA VAL A 124 12.87 -35.17 -46.67
C VAL A 124 12.05 -35.94 -47.70
N GLU A 125 10.73 -35.99 -47.59
CA GLU A 125 9.85 -36.62 -48.59
C GLU A 125 9.96 -35.94 -49.95
N SER A 126 9.96 -34.62 -49.98
CA SER A 126 10.20 -33.85 -51.21
C SER A 126 11.57 -34.17 -51.83
N LYS A 127 12.61 -34.32 -51.01
CA LYS A 127 13.95 -34.71 -51.51
C LYS A 127 13.98 -36.14 -52.07
N VAL A 128 13.25 -37.08 -51.46
CA VAL A 128 13.09 -38.44 -52.00
C VAL A 128 12.43 -38.39 -53.38
N GLU A 129 11.40 -37.56 -53.54
CA GLU A 129 10.71 -37.38 -54.80
C GLU A 129 11.60 -36.72 -55.87
N GLU A 130 12.35 -35.67 -55.52
CA GLU A 130 13.34 -35.03 -56.39
C GLU A 130 14.42 -36.04 -56.85
N GLN A 131 14.97 -36.84 -55.94
CA GLN A 131 15.94 -37.89 -56.28
C GLN A 131 15.35 -38.93 -57.24
N MET A 132 14.10 -39.32 -57.03
CA MET A 132 13.39 -40.25 -57.93
C MET A 132 13.20 -39.63 -59.32
N GLN A 133 12.78 -38.37 -59.39
CA GLN A 133 12.60 -37.64 -60.65
C GLN A 133 13.90 -37.55 -61.45
N HIS A 134 15.01 -37.13 -60.81
CA HIS A 134 16.32 -37.08 -61.47
C HIS A 134 16.78 -38.44 -61.98
N PHE A 135 16.54 -39.51 -61.22
CA PHE A 135 16.87 -40.87 -61.67
C PHE A 135 16.03 -41.27 -62.89
N LEU A 136 14.72 -40.99 -62.91
CA LEU A 136 13.84 -41.27 -64.05
C LEU A 136 14.20 -40.45 -65.29
N CYS A 137 14.75 -39.26 -65.11
CA CYS A 137 15.27 -38.41 -66.18
C CYS A 137 16.68 -38.81 -66.65
N TRP A 138 17.29 -39.85 -66.06
CA TRP A 138 18.67 -40.29 -66.31
C TRP A 138 19.75 -39.25 -65.94
N ASP A 139 19.40 -38.26 -65.09
CA ASP A 139 20.33 -37.23 -64.60
C ASP A 139 21.25 -37.76 -63.49
N LEU A 140 20.92 -38.91 -62.90
CA LEU A 140 21.63 -39.50 -61.77
C LEU A 140 22.02 -40.96 -62.05
N PRO A 141 23.32 -41.33 -62.02
CA PRO A 141 23.76 -42.72 -62.17
C PRO A 141 23.19 -43.64 -61.09
N ILE A 142 23.01 -44.92 -61.41
CA ILE A 142 22.34 -45.87 -60.53
C ILE A 142 23.07 -46.08 -59.20
N GLU A 143 24.41 -46.13 -59.21
CA GLU A 143 25.21 -46.30 -58.00
C GLU A 143 25.01 -45.10 -57.05
N ALA A 144 25.07 -43.87 -57.59
CA ALA A 144 24.85 -42.64 -56.82
C ALA A 144 23.40 -42.49 -56.33
N PHE A 145 22.43 -42.95 -57.13
CA PHE A 145 21.03 -43.00 -56.73
C PHE A 145 20.83 -43.95 -55.55
N VAL A 146 21.31 -45.19 -55.64
CA VAL A 146 21.11 -46.20 -54.60
C VAL A 146 21.68 -45.73 -53.26
N ASP A 147 22.91 -45.20 -53.24
CA ASP A 147 23.56 -44.74 -52.02
C ASP A 147 22.79 -43.59 -51.35
N SER A 148 22.37 -42.59 -52.13
CA SER A 148 21.70 -41.39 -51.61
C SER A 148 20.20 -41.58 -51.33
N PHE A 149 19.52 -42.41 -52.11
CA PHE A 149 18.10 -42.71 -51.98
C PHE A 149 17.83 -43.60 -50.76
N GLN A 150 18.64 -44.65 -50.54
CA GLN A 150 18.50 -45.49 -49.34
C GLN A 150 18.64 -44.66 -48.07
N HIS A 151 19.62 -43.75 -48.03
CA HIS A 151 19.83 -42.86 -46.89
C HIS A 151 18.63 -41.92 -46.66
N THR A 152 18.16 -41.24 -47.70
CA THR A 152 17.06 -40.27 -47.60
C THR A 152 15.74 -40.96 -47.29
N ARG A 153 15.52 -42.17 -47.84
CA ARG A 153 14.33 -42.99 -47.55
C ARG A 153 14.32 -43.52 -46.12
N MET A 154 15.46 -43.99 -45.61
CA MET A 154 15.62 -44.34 -44.20
C MET A 154 15.29 -43.14 -43.31
N LEU A 155 15.81 -41.95 -43.63
CA LEU A 155 15.53 -40.74 -42.86
C LEU A 155 14.05 -40.36 -42.87
N SER A 156 13.35 -40.47 -44.00
CA SER A 156 11.90 -40.26 -44.11
C SER A 156 11.13 -41.20 -43.18
N HIS A 157 11.41 -42.50 -43.22
CA HIS A 157 10.76 -43.48 -42.35
C HIS A 157 11.03 -43.20 -40.87
N LEU A 158 12.28 -42.88 -40.51
CA LEU A 158 12.64 -42.52 -39.14
C LEU A 158 11.85 -41.30 -38.65
N ARG A 159 11.74 -40.24 -39.46
CA ARG A 159 11.01 -39.02 -39.09
C ARG A 159 9.51 -39.27 -38.97
N ARG A 160 8.92 -40.09 -39.85
CA ARG A 160 7.51 -40.51 -39.74
C ARG A 160 7.26 -41.27 -38.44
N THR A 161 8.11 -42.24 -38.10
CA THR A 161 7.96 -42.97 -36.82
C THR A 161 8.14 -42.05 -35.61
N GLN A 162 9.11 -41.13 -35.63
CA GLN A 162 9.28 -40.15 -34.55
C GLN A 162 8.03 -39.28 -34.38
N LEU A 163 7.39 -38.86 -35.48
CA LEU A 163 6.18 -38.04 -35.47
C LEU A 163 5.01 -38.81 -34.85
N GLU A 164 4.77 -40.03 -35.32
CA GLU A 164 3.72 -40.92 -34.79
C GLU A 164 3.90 -41.17 -33.29
N LYS A 165 5.14 -41.45 -32.85
CA LYS A 165 5.44 -41.71 -31.45
C LYS A 165 5.24 -40.48 -30.57
N LEU A 166 5.64 -39.30 -31.03
CA LEU A 166 5.39 -38.05 -30.30
C LEU A 166 3.89 -37.74 -30.22
N GLN A 167 3.13 -37.96 -31.30
CA GLN A 167 1.68 -37.81 -31.28
C GLN A 167 0.99 -38.80 -30.33
N GLU A 168 1.46 -40.05 -30.27
CA GLU A 168 0.95 -41.07 -29.35
C GLU A 168 1.16 -40.66 -27.89
N ILE A 169 2.37 -40.24 -27.52
CA ILE A 169 2.70 -39.76 -26.17
C ILE A 169 1.78 -38.59 -25.77
N LEU A 170 1.59 -37.61 -26.66
CA LEU A 170 0.77 -36.44 -26.39
C LEU A 170 -0.73 -36.77 -26.26
N LYS A 171 -1.22 -37.77 -27.01
CA LYS A 171 -2.59 -38.29 -26.86
C LYS A 171 -2.76 -38.98 -25.50
N VAL A 172 -1.78 -39.79 -25.09
CA VAL A 172 -1.80 -40.48 -23.78
C VAL A 172 -1.74 -39.46 -22.63
N GLU A 173 -0.91 -38.44 -22.72
CA GLU A 173 -0.86 -37.36 -21.72
C GLU A 173 -2.18 -36.59 -21.62
N LYS A 174 -2.80 -36.27 -22.77
CA LYS A 174 -4.13 -35.63 -22.80
C LYS A 174 -5.24 -36.54 -22.25
N ALA A 175 -5.16 -37.85 -22.47
CA ALA A 175 -6.11 -38.82 -21.92
C ALA A 175 -5.91 -39.07 -20.41
N LYS A 176 -4.71 -38.79 -19.87
CA LYS A 176 -4.38 -38.97 -18.44
C LYS A 176 -4.71 -37.75 -17.57
N GLY A 177 -5.37 -36.71 -18.08
CA GLY A 177 -5.82 -35.59 -17.25
C GLY A 177 -7.16 -34.99 -17.69
N PRO A 178 -8.07 -34.61 -16.77
CA PRO A 178 -8.28 -35.05 -15.39
C PRO A 178 -9.59 -35.86 -15.24
N GLU A 179 -9.47 -37.14 -14.89
CA GLU A 179 -10.52 -37.83 -14.13
C GLU A 179 -10.15 -37.80 -12.63
N GLU A 180 -11.13 -37.39 -11.83
CA GLU A 180 -11.25 -37.37 -10.35
C GLU A 180 -10.62 -36.23 -9.52
N LYS A 181 -11.45 -35.20 -9.26
CA LYS A 181 -12.18 -35.11 -7.98
C LYS A 181 -13.54 -34.41 -8.18
N PRO A 182 -14.65 -34.91 -7.60
CA PRO A 182 -15.84 -34.09 -7.42
C PRO A 182 -15.48 -32.97 -6.44
N GLY A 183 -15.40 -31.75 -6.93
CA GLY A 183 -15.45 -30.56 -6.08
C GLY A 183 -16.85 -30.46 -5.46
N PRO A 184 -16.99 -30.14 -4.17
CA PRO A 184 -18.26 -29.67 -3.67
C PRO A 184 -18.45 -28.23 -4.20
N GLY A 185 -19.41 -28.09 -5.11
CA GLY A 185 -20.15 -26.84 -5.35
C GLY A 185 -19.35 -25.65 -5.87
N GLY A 186 -19.29 -25.52 -7.19
CA GLY A 186 -19.39 -24.20 -7.77
C GLY A 186 -20.85 -23.75 -7.70
N GLU A 187 -21.18 -22.93 -6.71
CA GLU A 187 -22.26 -21.95 -6.90
C GLU A 187 -21.61 -20.63 -7.30
N GLU A 188 -21.88 -20.26 -8.55
CA GLU A 188 -21.68 -18.96 -9.16
C GLU A 188 -22.24 -17.83 -8.25
N PRO A 189 -21.48 -16.75 -7.96
CA PRO A 189 -22.07 -15.56 -7.35
C PRO A 189 -22.86 -14.80 -8.42
N PRO A 190 -24.18 -14.57 -8.25
CA PRO A 190 -24.92 -13.73 -9.16
C PRO A 190 -24.49 -12.26 -8.99
N LEU A 191 -24.45 -11.54 -10.10
CA LEU A 191 -24.38 -10.07 -10.15
C LEU A 191 -25.41 -9.43 -9.19
N PRO A 192 -25.09 -8.34 -8.48
CA PRO A 192 -26.04 -7.72 -7.55
C PRO A 192 -27.07 -6.86 -8.30
N PRO A 193 -28.39 -7.03 -8.04
CA PRO A 193 -29.40 -6.02 -8.33
C PRO A 193 -29.40 -4.89 -7.27
N PRO A 194 -29.99 -3.71 -7.55
CA PRO A 194 -29.86 -2.54 -6.70
C PRO A 194 -30.68 -2.65 -5.41
N LEU A 195 -30.17 -2.02 -4.35
CA LEU A 195 -30.76 -1.92 -3.00
C LEU A 195 -32.21 -1.41 -3.01
N PRO A 196 -33.03 -1.87 -2.04
CA PRO A 196 -33.62 -0.89 -1.13
C PRO A 196 -33.58 -1.28 0.36
N THR A 197 -33.30 -0.25 1.17
CA THR A 197 -33.91 0.13 2.45
C THR A 197 -34.24 -0.91 3.55
N SER A 198 -33.50 -0.77 4.67
CA SER A 198 -33.95 -0.66 6.07
C SER A 198 -35.06 -1.59 6.61
N ALA A 199 -34.73 -2.42 7.60
CA ALA A 199 -35.43 -2.49 8.90
C ALA A 199 -34.70 -3.43 9.90
N SER A 200 -34.80 -3.07 11.17
CA SER A 200 -34.26 -3.67 12.39
C SER A 200 -34.57 -5.17 12.62
N SER A 201 -33.72 -5.88 13.38
CA SER A 201 -33.98 -6.22 14.80
C SER A 201 -33.00 -7.25 15.42
N LEU A 202 -32.60 -6.91 16.65
CA LEU A 202 -32.19 -7.66 17.85
C LEU A 202 -31.67 -9.12 17.85
N ALA A 203 -30.55 -9.25 18.60
CA ALA A 203 -30.26 -10.18 19.71
C ALA A 203 -29.78 -11.63 19.44
N LEU A 204 -28.55 -11.91 19.90
CA LEU A 204 -28.20 -12.74 21.09
C LEU A 204 -26.88 -13.51 20.86
N ALA A 205 -25.88 -13.27 21.71
CA ALA A 205 -24.63 -14.05 21.80
C ALA A 205 -24.89 -15.38 22.55
N PRO A 206 -24.07 -16.44 22.41
CA PRO A 206 -22.78 -16.47 23.13
C PRO A 206 -21.59 -17.20 22.44
N HIS A 207 -20.38 -16.71 22.80
CA HIS A 207 -19.11 -17.42 22.98
C HIS A 207 -18.33 -18.08 21.81
N GLY A 208 -17.19 -17.44 21.47
CA GLY A 208 -15.92 -18.09 21.10
C GLY A 208 -15.37 -17.81 19.68
N PRO A 209 -14.27 -17.06 19.50
CA PRO A 209 -13.64 -16.92 18.18
C PRO A 209 -12.47 -17.91 17.99
N PRO A 210 -12.40 -18.66 16.87
CA PRO A 210 -11.14 -19.23 16.40
C PRO A 210 -10.29 -18.12 15.72
N PRO A 211 -8.94 -18.21 15.74
CA PRO A 211 -8.07 -17.14 15.28
C PRO A 211 -8.16 -16.99 13.75
N LYS A 212 -8.58 -15.81 13.29
CA LYS A 212 -8.53 -15.41 11.87
C LYS A 212 -7.13 -14.93 11.52
N VAL A 213 -6.48 -15.63 10.58
CA VAL A 213 -5.35 -15.10 9.82
C VAL A 213 -5.80 -13.85 9.07
N PHE A 214 -5.26 -12.70 9.44
CA PHE A 214 -5.47 -11.46 8.69
C PHE A 214 -4.70 -11.54 7.37
N GLN A 215 -5.42 -11.80 6.27
CA GLN A 215 -4.93 -11.42 4.95
C GLN A 215 -4.85 -9.89 4.88
N LEU A 216 -3.64 -9.36 5.00
CA LEU A 216 -3.33 -7.97 4.73
C LEU A 216 -3.51 -7.69 3.23
N ARG A 217 -4.73 -7.34 2.83
CA ARG A 217 -4.96 -6.64 1.56
C ARG A 217 -4.48 -5.20 1.74
N LEU A 218 -3.21 -4.97 1.41
CA LEU A 218 -2.68 -3.62 1.25
C LEU A 218 -3.29 -2.99 0.00
N ALA A 219 -4.39 -2.27 0.18
CA ALA A 219 -4.87 -1.35 -0.84
C ALA A 219 -3.83 -0.21 -0.98
N PRO A 220 -3.44 0.19 -2.22
CA PRO A 220 -2.53 1.30 -2.40
C PRO A 220 -3.21 2.58 -1.89
N ALA A 221 -2.55 3.28 -0.96
CA ALA A 221 -2.96 4.64 -0.63
C ALA A 221 -2.66 5.51 -1.85
N PHE A 222 -3.71 5.99 -2.53
CA PHE A 222 -3.57 7.01 -3.54
C PHE A 222 -2.98 8.26 -2.88
N LEU A 223 -1.81 8.70 -3.36
CA LEU A 223 -1.23 9.98 -2.99
C LEU A 223 -2.16 11.08 -3.51
N ILE A 224 -2.94 11.69 -2.60
CA ILE A 224 -3.63 12.93 -2.90
C ILE A 224 -2.56 14.03 -2.94
N PRO A 225 -2.38 14.76 -4.06
CA PRO A 225 -1.46 15.88 -4.14
C PRO A 225 -1.82 16.95 -3.09
N SER A 226 -0.84 17.40 -2.32
CA SER A 226 -1.00 18.31 -1.18
C SER A 226 -1.16 19.79 -1.61
N GLU A 227 -1.82 20.06 -2.73
CA GLU A 227 -1.97 21.42 -3.33
C GLU A 227 -3.39 21.99 -3.19
N ALA A 228 -4.29 21.34 -2.45
CA ALA A 228 -5.61 21.89 -2.13
C ALA A 228 -5.77 22.13 -0.62
N VAL A 229 -4.88 22.93 -0.04
CA VAL A 229 -5.20 23.63 1.22
C VAL A 229 -6.14 24.76 0.85
N LEU A 230 -7.44 24.48 0.82
CA LEU A 230 -8.44 25.55 0.85
C LEU A 230 -8.29 26.27 2.20
N PRO A 231 -8.21 27.61 2.23
CA PRO A 231 -8.29 28.36 3.47
C PRO A 231 -9.58 27.99 4.20
N ILE A 232 -9.49 27.63 5.47
CA ILE A 232 -10.65 27.40 6.32
C ILE A 232 -11.52 28.67 6.25
N PRO A 233 -12.77 28.62 5.76
CA PRO A 233 -13.63 29.78 5.75
C PRO A 233 -14.02 30.08 7.20
N VAL A 234 -13.59 31.24 7.70
CA VAL A 234 -14.16 31.77 8.95
C VAL A 234 -15.58 32.21 8.63
N ALA A 235 -16.54 31.33 8.85
CA ALA A 235 -17.95 31.66 8.78
C ALA A 235 -18.30 32.61 9.94
N ALA A 236 -18.51 33.88 9.64
CA ALA A 236 -19.23 34.78 10.53
C ALA A 236 -20.71 34.37 10.51
N ALA A 237 -21.18 33.76 11.60
CA ALA A 237 -22.59 33.42 11.81
C ALA A 237 -23.12 34.09 13.09
N PRO A 238 -24.40 34.52 13.11
CA PRO A 238 -25.00 35.35 14.17
C PRO A 238 -25.33 34.55 15.45
N PRO A 239 -25.62 35.19 16.59
CA PRO A 239 -25.68 34.51 17.87
C PRO A 239 -26.99 33.72 18.01
N GLN A 240 -26.91 32.40 17.91
CA GLN A 240 -27.99 31.53 18.38
C GLN A 240 -27.58 30.81 19.66
N LYS A 241 -28.41 30.99 20.69
CA LYS A 241 -28.34 30.31 21.99
C LYS A 241 -28.45 28.81 21.75
N CYS A 242 -27.43 28.05 22.13
CA CYS A 242 -27.62 26.63 22.38
C CYS A 242 -26.71 26.16 23.52
N CYS A 243 -27.35 25.56 24.51
CA CYS A 243 -26.77 24.95 25.69
C CYS A 243 -25.70 23.92 25.32
N ARG A 244 -24.56 23.95 26.01
CA ARG A 244 -23.56 22.87 25.99
C ARG A 244 -23.73 21.98 27.23
N PRO A 245 -23.64 20.65 27.11
CA PRO A 245 -23.53 19.78 28.27
C PRO A 245 -22.14 19.91 28.91
N ALA A 246 -22.12 19.95 30.24
CA ALA A 246 -20.92 19.97 31.06
C ALA A 246 -20.24 18.59 31.00
N LEU A 247 -18.96 18.55 30.59
CA LEU A 247 -18.11 17.40 30.83
C LEU A 247 -17.29 17.67 32.08
N ALA A 248 -17.59 16.87 33.10
CA ALA A 248 -16.97 16.86 34.40
C ALA A 248 -15.45 16.65 34.28
N ALA A 249 -14.70 17.42 35.07
CA ALA A 249 -13.32 17.13 35.38
C ALA A 249 -13.25 15.83 36.19
N SER A 250 -12.60 14.81 35.65
CA SER A 250 -12.05 13.72 36.45
C SER A 250 -10.56 13.59 36.12
N HIS A 251 -9.74 14.00 37.07
CA HIS A 251 -8.36 13.53 37.15
C HIS A 251 -8.37 12.05 37.50
N PRO A 252 -7.40 11.27 37.00
CA PRO A 252 -6.68 10.43 37.93
C PRO A 252 -5.16 10.59 37.79
N THR A 253 -4.55 10.90 38.92
CA THR A 253 -3.12 10.77 39.21
C THR A 253 -2.75 9.28 39.30
N ALA A 254 -1.82 8.79 38.48
CA ALA A 254 -1.01 7.60 38.74
C ALA A 254 0.22 7.57 37.81
N PRO A 255 1.35 6.95 38.21
CA PRO A 255 2.70 7.37 37.82
C PRO A 255 3.16 6.80 36.47
N PHE A 256 3.93 7.61 35.75
CA PHE A 256 4.70 7.16 34.59
C PHE A 256 5.78 6.18 35.04
N VAL A 257 5.62 4.91 34.69
CA VAL A 257 6.72 3.93 34.72
C VAL A 257 7.52 4.15 33.45
N SER A 258 8.69 4.77 33.61
CA SER A 258 9.76 4.79 32.61
C SER A 258 10.25 3.36 32.39
N SER A 259 10.07 2.81 31.19
CA SER A 259 10.85 1.66 30.73
C SER A 259 11.47 1.98 29.36
N PRO A 260 12.79 1.81 29.22
CA PRO A 260 13.49 2.03 27.95
C PRO A 260 13.35 0.77 27.09
N LEU A 261 12.89 0.91 25.86
CA LEU A 261 13.06 -0.16 24.87
C LEU A 261 14.52 -0.11 24.40
N SER A 262 15.34 -0.98 24.99
CA SER A 262 16.67 -1.32 24.52
C SER A 262 16.65 -1.70 23.05
N LEU A 263 17.53 -1.05 22.28
CA LEU A 263 18.00 -1.48 20.98
C LEU A 263 18.64 -2.87 21.15
N ILE A 264 17.97 -3.93 20.71
CA ILE A 264 18.61 -5.21 20.37
C ILE A 264 18.51 -5.36 18.86
N GLY A 265 19.67 -5.50 18.22
CA GLY A 265 19.74 -5.68 16.77
C GLY A 265 21.07 -5.29 16.15
N HIS A 266 22.19 -5.69 16.76
CA HIS A 266 23.42 -5.85 15.98
C HIS A 266 23.20 -7.01 15.01
N ILE A 267 22.98 -6.70 13.73
CA ILE A 267 23.18 -7.66 12.65
C ILE A 267 24.49 -7.25 11.98
N HIS A 268 25.53 -8.05 12.23
CA HIS A 268 26.76 -8.03 11.45
C HIS A 268 26.40 -8.43 10.01
N LEU A 269 26.53 -7.50 9.07
CA LEU A 269 26.44 -7.83 7.65
C LEU A 269 27.83 -8.31 7.18
N PRO A 270 27.98 -9.50 6.58
CA PRO A 270 29.26 -9.92 6.01
C PRO A 270 29.60 -9.05 4.80
N GLN A 271 30.79 -8.45 4.85
CA GLN A 271 31.38 -7.69 3.75
C GLN A 271 31.58 -8.61 2.53
N ALA A 272 30.90 -8.30 1.43
CA ALA A 272 31.14 -8.95 0.15
C ALA A 272 32.46 -8.45 -0.43
N HIS A 273 33.40 -9.37 -0.59
CA HIS A 273 34.70 -9.12 -1.19
C HIS A 273 34.52 -8.91 -2.71
N LEU A 274 34.97 -7.75 -3.19
CA LEU A 274 35.12 -7.45 -4.61
C LEU A 274 36.25 -8.31 -5.19
N PRO A 275 36.11 -8.94 -6.37
CA PRO A 275 37.21 -9.71 -6.95
C PRO A 275 38.34 -8.78 -7.41
N HIS A 276 39.55 -9.21 -7.07
CA HIS A 276 40.83 -8.60 -7.37
C HIS A 276 41.06 -8.57 -8.89
N GLN A 277 41.24 -7.37 -9.45
CA GLN A 277 41.76 -7.17 -10.82
C GLN A 277 43.15 -7.82 -10.93
N GLN A 278 43.28 -8.83 -11.79
CA GLN A 278 44.55 -9.44 -12.15
C GLN A 278 45.43 -8.41 -12.88
N LYS A 279 46.48 -7.93 -12.19
CA LYS A 279 47.61 -7.25 -12.84
C LYS A 279 48.37 -8.27 -13.69
N LYS A 280 48.25 -8.13 -15.01
CA LYS A 280 49.06 -8.80 -16.03
C LYS A 280 50.53 -8.42 -15.82
N LYS A 281 51.37 -9.38 -15.41
CA LYS A 281 52.83 -9.23 -15.38
C LYS A 281 53.38 -9.44 -16.79
N GLU A 282 54.08 -8.44 -17.29
CA GLU A 282 54.90 -8.47 -18.51
C GLU A 282 56.29 -9.06 -18.16
N PRO A 283 56.95 -9.84 -19.04
CA PRO A 283 58.25 -10.43 -18.76
C PRO A 283 59.39 -9.43 -19.05
N PRO A 284 60.55 -9.53 -18.37
CA PRO A 284 61.68 -8.66 -18.68
C PRO A 284 62.43 -9.18 -19.90
N HIS A 285 62.73 -8.25 -20.80
CA HIS A 285 63.74 -8.42 -21.84
C HIS A 285 65.13 -8.65 -21.21
N ARG A 286 65.75 -9.78 -21.54
CA ARG A 286 67.18 -9.85 -21.83
C ARG A 286 67.49 -11.06 -22.69
#